data_AF-A0A7S1H4I4-F1
#
_entry.id   AF-A0A7S1H4I4-F1
#
_cell.length_a   1.000
_cell.length_b   1.000
_cell.length_c   1.000
_cell.angle_alpha   90.00
_cell.angle_beta   90.00
_cell.angle_gamma   90.00
#
_symmetry.space_group_name_H-M   'P 1'
#
loop_
_entity.id
_entity.type
_entity.pdbx_description
1 polymer ?
#
loop_
_entity_poly.entity_id
_entity_poly.type
_entity_poly.pdbx_seq_one_letter_code
_entity_poly.pdbx_strand_id
1 'polypeptide(L)'
;RRKNPDEAMQLAQEMEQELTSLSLSLEDATERNKLLEEGFPDWSRKDYKAFTTALEDHGRYNLPAIIRSLKEECGKDALEVKRYYLQFWLHYTRISDHEKVMERIQR
;
A
#
# COMPACT_ATOMS: atom_id res chain seq x y z
N ARG A 1 -24.14 32.82 36.95
CA ARG A 1 -24.75 31.50 36.64
C ARG A 1 -23.68 30.45 36.84
N ARG A 2 -23.67 29.72 37.96
CA ARG A 2 -22.86 28.50 38.08
C ARG A 2 -23.49 27.49 37.11
N LYS A 3 -22.74 26.96 36.14
CA LYS A 3 -23.22 25.82 35.35
C LYS A 3 -23.59 24.73 36.34
N ASN A 4 -24.76 24.13 36.18
CA ASN A 4 -25.15 23.01 37.02
C ASN A 4 -24.11 21.89 36.78
N PRO A 5 -23.47 21.35 37.84
CA PRO A 5 -22.44 20.33 37.69
C PRO A 5 -22.95 19.09 36.93
N ASP A 6 -24.26 18.80 37.02
CA ASP A 6 -24.91 17.72 36.29
C ASP A 6 -24.95 17.95 34.77
N GLU A 7 -25.15 19.19 34.31
CA GLU A 7 -25.12 19.53 32.87
C GLU A 7 -23.70 19.41 32.29
N ALA A 8 -22.69 19.77 33.09
CA ALA A 8 -21.29 19.60 32.68
C ALA A 8 -20.89 18.13 32.59
N MET A 9 -21.44 17.29 33.48
CA MET A 9 -21.20 15.84 33.49
C MET A 9 -21.92 15.14 32.33
N GLN A 10 -23.16 15.53 32.01
CA GLN A 10 -23.90 15.02 30.86
C GLN A 10 -23.18 15.36 29.54
N LEU A 11 -22.72 16.61 29.38
CA LEU A 11 -21.96 17.01 28.20
C LEU A 11 -20.66 16.22 28.05
N ALA A 12 -19.95 15.94 29.16
CA ALA A 12 -18.75 15.11 29.12
C ALA A 12 -19.05 13.67 28.69
N GLN A 13 -20.14 13.08 29.19
CA GLN A 13 -20.56 11.73 28.79
C GLN A 13 -20.97 11.65 27.32
N GLU A 14 -21.70 12.65 26.80
CA GLU A 14 -22.05 12.72 25.38
C GLU A 14 -20.80 12.83 24.49
N MET A 15 -19.85 13.68 24.88
CA MET A 15 -18.57 13.82 24.16
C MET A 15 -17.75 12.52 24.20
N GLU A 16 -17.72 11.80 25.33
CA GLU A 16 -17.05 10.49 25.43
C GLU A 16 -17.72 9.43 24.55
N GLN A 17 -19.05 9.42 24.46
CA GLN A 17 -19.78 8.51 23.57
C GLN A 17 -19.52 8.81 22.10
N GLU A 18 -19.47 10.09 21.73
CA GLU A 18 -19.13 10.54 20.37
C GLU A 18 -17.68 10.21 19.99
N LEU A 19 -16.73 10.35 20.93
CA LEU A 19 -15.35 9.91 20.74
C LEU A 19 -15.24 8.38 20.56
N THR A 20 -16.06 7.63 21.28
CA THR A 20 -16.06 6.16 21.18
C THR A 20 -16.63 5.70 19.84
N SER A 21 -17.66 6.36 19.30
CA SER A 21 -18.23 6.04 17.99
C SER A 21 -17.33 6.40 16.81
N LEU A 22 -16.43 7.38 16.99
CA LEU A 22 -15.41 7.76 16.00
C LEU A 22 -14.14 6.89 16.07
N SER A 23 -13.99 6.08 17.11
CA SER A 23 -12.86 5.16 17.24
C SER A 23 -13.05 3.95 16.32
N LEU A 24 -11.97 3.48 15.68
CA LEU A 24 -12.03 2.25 14.90
C LEU A 24 -12.48 1.12 15.82
N SER A 25 -13.60 0.47 15.48
CA SER A 25 -14.03 -0.70 16.21
C SER A 25 -12.98 -1.81 16.06
N LEU A 26 -13.03 -2.82 16.94
CA LEU A 26 -12.16 -3.98 16.81
C LEU A 26 -12.29 -4.63 15.41
N GLU A 27 -13.50 -4.64 14.85
CA GLU A 27 -13.80 -5.16 13.52
C GLU A 27 -13.12 -4.31 12.44
N ASP A 28 -13.27 -2.99 12.47
CA ASP A 28 -12.64 -2.08 11.50
C ASP A 28 -11.10 -2.15 11.58
N ALA A 29 -10.55 -2.29 12.79
CA ALA A 29 -9.11 -2.46 12.98
C ALA A 29 -8.60 -3.76 12.36
N THR A 30 -9.37 -4.86 12.47
CA THR A 30 -9.02 -6.13 11.82
C THR A 30 -9.16 -6.08 10.31
N GLU A 31 -10.21 -5.47 9.78
CA GLU A 31 -10.41 -5.29 8.34
C GLU A 31 -9.32 -4.40 7.74
N ARG A 32 -8.98 -3.30 8.41
CA ARG A 32 -7.84 -2.45 8.04
C ARG A 32 -6.55 -3.25 7.95
N ASN A 33 -6.25 -4.10 8.93
CA ASN A 33 -5.03 -4.91 8.92
C ASN A 33 -5.05 -5.92 7.75
N LYS A 34 -6.18 -6.57 7.47
CA LYS A 34 -6.34 -7.46 6.31
C LYS A 34 -6.08 -6.71 4.99
N LEU A 35 -6.69 -5.54 4.81
CA LEU A 35 -6.50 -4.70 3.62
C LEU A 35 -5.05 -4.25 3.45
N LEU A 36 -4.34 -3.99 4.56
CA LEU A 36 -2.91 -3.65 4.53
C LEU A 36 -2.04 -4.85 4.13
N GLU A 37 -2.37 -6.05 4.59
CA GLU A 37 -1.67 -7.30 4.25
C GLU A 37 -1.88 -7.74 2.79
N GLU A 38 -3.07 -7.48 2.24
CA GLU A 38 -3.39 -7.74 0.82
C GLU A 38 -2.53 -6.90 -0.13
N GLY A 39 -2.05 -5.76 0.33
CA GLY A 39 -1.15 -4.88 -0.41
C GLY A 39 0.29 -5.36 -0.48
N PHE A 40 1.19 -4.39 -0.68
CA PHE A 40 2.64 -4.60 -0.65
C PHE A 40 3.27 -3.61 0.35
N PRO A 41 3.04 -3.79 1.66
CA PRO A 41 3.55 -2.87 2.68
C PRO A 41 5.08 -2.81 2.69
N ASP A 42 5.74 -3.91 2.32
CA ASP A 42 7.19 -4.00 2.22
C ASP A 42 7.76 -3.37 0.95
N TRP A 43 6.93 -2.95 -0.01
CA TRP A 43 7.38 -2.32 -1.24
C TRP A 43 7.44 -0.80 -1.09
N SER A 44 8.67 -0.29 -1.10
CA SER A 44 8.94 1.14 -1.10
C SER A 44 8.87 1.73 -2.51
N ARG A 45 8.84 3.07 -2.59
CA ARG A 45 8.95 3.78 -3.87
C ARG A 45 10.27 3.49 -4.60
N LYS A 46 11.34 3.16 -3.87
CA LYS A 46 12.62 2.76 -4.48
C LYS A 46 12.48 1.41 -5.17
N ASP A 47 11.83 0.44 -4.53
CA ASP A 47 11.60 -0.90 -5.10
C ASP A 47 10.76 -0.82 -6.37
N TYR A 48 9.72 0.02 -6.38
CA TYR A 48 8.93 0.26 -7.60
C TYR A 48 9.79 0.81 -8.74
N LYS A 49 10.64 1.82 -8.47
CA LYS A 49 11.53 2.40 -9.48
C LYS A 49 12.53 1.36 -10.02
N ALA A 50 13.18 0.61 -9.13
CA ALA A 50 14.09 -0.46 -9.51
C ALA A 50 13.39 -1.53 -10.35
N PHE A 51 12.15 -1.91 -10.00
CA PHE A 51 11.35 -2.84 -10.79
C PHE A 51 11.03 -2.31 -12.19
N THR A 52 10.62 -1.04 -12.32
CA THR A 52 10.36 -0.44 -13.64
C THR A 52 11.63 -0.35 -14.48
N THR A 53 12.76 0.06 -13.88
CA THR A 53 14.05 0.11 -14.59
C THR A 53 14.49 -1.29 -15.04
N ALA A 54 14.36 -2.30 -14.18
CA ALA A 54 14.69 -3.68 -14.53
C ALA A 54 13.81 -4.22 -15.68
N LEU A 55 12.56 -3.78 -15.78
CA LEU A 55 11.67 -4.11 -16.90
C LEU A 55 12.09 -3.40 -18.20
N GLU A 56 12.56 -2.16 -18.11
CA GLU A 56 13.09 -1.38 -19.23
C GLU A 56 14.40 -2.01 -19.75
N ASP A 57 15.32 -2.41 -18.87
CA ASP A 57 16.65 -2.92 -19.24
C ASP A 57 16.65 -4.38 -19.72
N HIS A 58 15.82 -5.23 -19.12
CA HIS A 58 15.81 -6.67 -19.40
C HIS A 58 14.60 -7.12 -20.24
N GLY A 59 13.64 -6.23 -20.44
CA GLY A 59 12.39 -6.51 -21.14
C GLY A 59 11.36 -7.26 -20.28
N ARG A 60 10.09 -7.11 -20.67
CA ARG A 60 8.93 -7.67 -19.94
C ARG A 60 8.99 -9.18 -19.67
N TYR A 61 9.59 -9.96 -20.57
CA TYR A 61 9.52 -11.43 -20.52
C TYR A 61 10.65 -12.07 -19.71
N ASN A 62 11.72 -11.33 -19.39
CA ASN A 62 12.90 -11.88 -18.72
C ASN A 62 12.79 -11.78 -17.19
N LEU A 63 11.82 -12.49 -16.63
CA LEU A 63 11.57 -12.51 -15.18
C LEU A 63 12.80 -12.93 -14.34
N PRO A 64 13.63 -13.92 -14.74
CA PRO A 64 14.84 -14.25 -13.98
C PRO A 64 15.84 -13.10 -13.88
N ALA A 65 16.01 -12.29 -14.94
CA ALA A 65 16.89 -11.12 -14.91
C ALA A 65 16.32 -10.02 -14.01
N ILE A 66 15.01 -9.76 -14.07
CA ILE A 66 14.33 -8.80 -13.20
C ILE A 66 14.48 -9.17 -11.72
N ILE A 67 14.27 -10.46 -11.40
CA ILE A 67 14.46 -10.97 -10.02
C ILE A 67 15.90 -10.74 -9.55
N ARG A 68 16.89 -11.02 -10.40
CA ARG A 68 18.30 -10.81 -10.05
C ARG A 68 18.60 -9.33 -9.78
N SER A 69 18.17 -8.43 -10.66
CA SER A 69 18.35 -6.98 -10.50
C SER A 69 17.71 -6.46 -9.22
N LEU A 70 16.46 -6.84 -8.93
CA LEU A 70 15.79 -6.45 -7.68
C LEU A 70 16.41 -7.04 -6.42
N LYS A 71 16.96 -8.25 -6.52
CA LYS A 71 17.71 -8.85 -5.41
C LYS A 71 19.00 -8.10 -5.13
N GLU A 72 19.70 -7.63 -6.17
CA GLU A 72 20.94 -6.87 -6.05
C GLU A 72 20.71 -5.43 -5.53
N GLU A 73 19.67 -4.74 -6.01
CA GLU A 73 19.42 -3.34 -5.63
C GLU A 73 18.60 -3.15 -4.35
N CYS A 74 17.62 -4.04 -4.14
CA CYS A 74 16.59 -3.89 -3.12
C CYS A 74 16.49 -5.10 -2.17
N GLY A 75 17.27 -6.16 -2.41
CA GLY A 75 17.26 -7.35 -1.55
C GLY A 75 15.96 -8.15 -1.58
N LYS A 76 15.11 -7.95 -2.60
CA LYS A 76 13.80 -8.61 -2.70
C LYS A 76 13.91 -10.08 -3.06
N ASP A 77 13.10 -10.92 -2.44
CA ASP A 77 13.08 -12.33 -2.75
C ASP A 77 12.37 -12.62 -4.08
N ALA A 78 12.78 -13.71 -4.74
CA ALA A 78 12.19 -14.13 -6.00
C ALA A 78 10.67 -14.33 -5.93
N LEU A 79 10.14 -14.83 -4.80
CA LEU A 79 8.70 -15.04 -4.62
C LEU A 79 7.95 -13.71 -4.53
N GLU A 80 8.49 -12.74 -3.78
CA GLU A 80 7.90 -11.40 -3.64
C GLU A 80 7.88 -10.67 -4.99
N VAL A 81 8.99 -10.73 -5.74
CA VAL A 81 9.08 -10.13 -7.07
C VAL A 81 8.08 -10.76 -8.03
N LYS A 82 7.89 -12.09 -7.99
CA LYS A 82 6.87 -12.77 -8.81
C LYS A 82 5.45 -12.35 -8.44
N ARG A 83 5.13 -12.29 -7.15
CA ARG A 83 3.82 -11.83 -6.67
C ARG A 83 3.55 -10.40 -7.13
N TYR A 84 4.51 -9.51 -6.96
CA TYR A 84 4.40 -8.12 -7.41
C TYR A 84 4.27 -8.01 -8.93
N TYR A 85 5.07 -8.77 -9.69
CA TYR A 85 5.04 -8.77 -11.14
C TYR A 85 3.65 -9.14 -11.68
N LEU A 86 3.02 -10.18 -11.14
CA LEU A 86 1.65 -10.57 -11.53
C LEU A 86 0.65 -9.46 -11.23
N GLN A 87 0.68 -8.92 -10.02
CA GLN A 87 -0.26 -7.88 -9.59
C GLN A 87 -0.06 -6.57 -10.36
N PHE A 88 1.18 -6.24 -10.70
CA PHE A 88 1.52 -5.11 -11.57
C PHE A 88 0.83 -5.26 -12.92
N TRP A 89 0.97 -6.40 -13.60
CA TRP A 89 0.32 -6.60 -14.91
C TRP A 89 -1.21 -6.66 -14.84
N LEU A 90 -1.79 -7.06 -13.71
CA LEU A 90 -3.24 -7.04 -13.50
C LEU A 90 -3.80 -5.63 -13.25
N HIS A 91 -3.00 -4.73 -12.67
CA HIS A 91 -3.49 -3.45 -12.15
C HIS A 91 -2.67 -2.22 -12.57
N TYR A 92 -1.74 -2.33 -13.52
CA TYR A 92 -0.88 -1.21 -13.93
C TYR A 92 -1.68 0.02 -14.37
N THR A 93 -2.88 -0.16 -14.92
CA THR A 93 -3.79 0.93 -15.33
C THR A 93 -4.27 1.82 -14.17
N ARG A 94 -4.14 1.36 -12.91
CA ARG A 94 -4.45 2.17 -11.72
C ARG A 94 -3.34 3.16 -11.37
N ILE A 95 -2.16 3.04 -11.97
CA ILE A 95 -1.02 3.92 -11.71
C ILE A 95 -1.15 5.17 -12.58
N SER A 96 -1.10 6.36 -11.99
CA SER A 96 -1.34 7.63 -12.70
C SER A 96 -0.44 7.85 -13.93
N ASP A 97 0.81 7.37 -13.91
CA ASP A 97 1.78 7.50 -15.00
C ASP A 97 1.99 6.19 -15.79
N HIS A 98 1.01 5.29 -15.80
CA HIS A 98 1.16 3.96 -16.39
C HIS A 98 1.53 3.98 -17.88
N GLU A 99 1.02 4.95 -18.65
CA GLU A 99 1.29 5.06 -20.09
C GLU A 99 2.78 5.28 -20.38
N LYS A 100 3.42 6.17 -19.62
CA LYS A 100 4.85 6.46 -19.76
C LYS A 100 5.71 5.26 -19.39
N VAL A 101 5.31 4.54 -18.35
CA VAL A 101 6.00 3.31 -17.91
C VAL A 101 5.89 2.24 -19.00
N MET A 102 4.71 2.08 -19.58
CA MET A 102 4.48 1.12 -20.67
C MET A 102 5.26 1.47 -21.95
N GLU A 103 5.30 2.75 -22.32
CA GLU A 103 6.09 3.22 -23.48
C GLU A 103 7.58 2.91 -23.30
N ARG A 104 8.13 3.11 -22.10
CA ARG A 104 9.54 2.81 -21.81
C ARG A 104 9.85 1.33 -21.84
N ILE A 105 8.95 0.48 -21.34
CA ILE A 105 9.12 -0.97 -21.32
C ILE A 105 9.00 -1.59 -22.73
N GLN A 106 8.26 -0.94 -23.64
CA GLN A 106 8.06 -1.40 -25.01
C GLN A 106 9.14 -0.94 -25.99
N ARG A 107 10.03 -0.04 -25.55
CA ARG A 107 11.10 0.53 -26.36
C ARG A 107 12.29 -0.42 -26.48
#